data_AF-A0A350H4R5-F1
#
_entry.id   AF-A0A350H4R5-F1
#
_cell.length_a   1.000
_cell.length_b   1.000
_cell.length_c   1.000
_cell.angle_alpha   90.00
_cell.angle_beta   90.00
_cell.angle_gamma   90.00
#
_symmetry.space_group_name_H-M   'P 1'
#
loop_
_entity.id
_entity.type
_entity.pdbx_description
1 polymer ?
#
loop_
_entity_poly.entity_id
_entity_poly.type
_entity_poly.pdbx_seq_one_letter_code
_entity_poly.pdbx_strand_id
1 'polypeptide(L)'
;MEYITKSFYDIKDINSDMIIFKDESTIEFDECTGKKYNVDTCVADRDITVMPAFFEFFTDYQKTRVVFDKKGLRSKHKNRDNFIKLQIKLQELGYSTYDIS
;
A
#
# COMPACT_ATOMS: atom_id res chain seq x y z
N MET A 1 5.96 -16.50 -5.10
CA MET A 1 4.73 -16.23 -4.34
C MET A 1 3.93 -15.24 -5.15
N GLU A 2 2.67 -15.56 -5.41
CA GLU A 2 1.79 -14.77 -6.26
C GLU A 2 1.04 -13.76 -5.37
N TYR A 3 1.05 -12.47 -5.73
CA TYR A 3 0.35 -11.41 -5.00
C TYR A 3 -0.82 -10.90 -5.84
N ILE A 4 -1.90 -10.45 -5.17
CA ILE A 4 -2.96 -9.70 -5.85
C ILE A 4 -2.42 -8.30 -6.12
N THR A 5 -2.47 -7.85 -7.37
CA THR A 5 -2.05 -6.49 -7.73
C THR A 5 -3.25 -5.57 -7.80
N LYS A 6 -3.19 -4.44 -7.10
CA LYS A 6 -4.18 -3.36 -7.17
C LYS A 6 -3.49 -2.04 -7.53
N SER A 7 -4.16 -1.16 -8.27
CA SER A 7 -3.63 0.18 -8.54
C SER A 7 -3.98 1.12 -7.39
N PHE A 8 -3.02 1.97 -6.99
CA PHE A 8 -3.29 3.11 -6.11
C PHE A 8 -4.42 4.00 -6.65
N TYR A 9 -4.54 4.11 -7.97
CA TYR A 9 -5.54 4.96 -8.62
C TYR A 9 -6.96 4.41 -8.54
N ASP A 10 -7.11 3.17 -8.07
CA ASP A 10 -8.40 2.52 -7.82
C ASP A 10 -8.79 2.50 -6.34
N ILE A 11 -8.01 3.15 -5.47
CA ILE A 11 -8.44 3.42 -4.10
C ILE A 11 -9.60 4.42 -4.15
N LYS A 12 -10.71 4.03 -3.52
CA LYS A 12 -11.92 4.85 -3.32
C LYS A 12 -11.80 5.65 -2.02
N ASP A 13 -11.37 5.02 -0.94
CA ASP A 13 -11.20 5.66 0.37
C ASP A 13 -10.13 4.96 1.22
N ILE A 14 -9.61 5.67 2.22
CA ILE A 14 -8.70 5.16 3.26
C ILE A 14 -9.17 5.71 4.61
N ASN A 15 -9.72 4.83 5.45
CA ASN A 15 -10.16 5.16 6.80
C ASN A 15 -9.18 4.58 7.85
N SER A 16 -9.53 4.58 9.13
CA SER A 16 -8.65 4.11 10.21
C SER A 16 -8.35 2.62 10.20
N ASP A 17 -9.17 1.82 9.52
CA ASP A 17 -9.17 0.36 9.68
C ASP A 17 -8.85 -0.34 8.35
N MET A 18 -9.07 0.32 7.21
CA MET A 18 -8.92 -0.31 5.90
C MET A 18 -8.65 0.67 4.75
N ILE A 19 -8.13 0.12 3.65
CA ILE A 19 -8.18 0.71 2.31
C ILE A 19 -9.36 0.10 1.56
N ILE A 20 -10.20 0.94 0.94
CA ILE A 20 -11.35 0.52 0.13
C ILE A 20 -11.06 0.84 -1.34
N PHE A 21 -11.19 -0.15 -2.22
CA PHE A 21 -11.05 0.03 -3.67
C PHE A 21 -12.40 0.30 -4.34
N LYS A 22 -12.38 0.81 -5.57
CA LYS A 22 -13.60 1.08 -6.37
C LYS A 22 -14.41 -0.16 -6.71
N ASP A 23 -13.78 -1.33 -6.72
CA ASP A 23 -14.46 -2.62 -6.90
C ASP A 23 -15.01 -3.18 -5.57
N GLU A 24 -15.02 -2.36 -4.52
CA GLU A 24 -15.45 -2.66 -3.15
C GLU A 24 -14.59 -3.73 -2.43
N SER A 25 -13.49 -4.20 -3.04
CA SER A 25 -12.49 -4.98 -2.30
C SER A 25 -11.75 -4.12 -1.28
N THR A 26 -11.22 -4.75 -0.23
CA THR A 26 -10.59 -4.07 0.90
C THR A 26 -9.20 -4.63 1.21
N ILE A 27 -8.39 -3.82 1.88
CA ILE A 27 -7.24 -4.27 2.67
C ILE A 27 -7.52 -3.85 4.10
N GLU A 28 -7.78 -4.81 4.99
CA GLU A 28 -7.97 -4.56 6.42
C GLU A 28 -6.62 -4.51 7.13
N PHE A 29 -6.37 -3.46 7.90
CA PHE A 29 -5.06 -3.28 8.54
C PHE A 29 -4.83 -4.28 9.67
N ASP A 30 -5.87 -4.68 10.38
CA ASP A 30 -5.81 -5.71 11.42
C ASP A 30 -5.33 -7.06 10.87
N GLU A 31 -5.70 -7.41 9.62
CA GLU A 31 -5.15 -8.60 8.95
C GLU A 31 -3.65 -8.50 8.69
N CYS A 32 -3.12 -7.29 8.56
CA CYS A 32 -1.73 -7.05 8.21
C CYS A 32 -0.80 -6.97 9.43
N THR A 33 -1.30 -6.48 10.56
CA THR A 33 -0.53 -6.40 11.81
C THR A 33 -0.20 -7.78 12.37
N GLY A 34 0.85 -7.87 13.18
CA GLY A 34 1.31 -9.12 13.80
C GLY A 34 2.02 -10.09 12.85
N LYS A 35 2.04 -9.81 11.54
CA LYS A 35 2.61 -10.71 10.53
C LYS A 35 4.12 -10.51 10.35
N LYS A 36 4.60 -9.27 10.31
CA LYS A 36 6.00 -8.98 9.94
C LYS A 36 6.48 -7.61 10.41
N TYR A 37 7.67 -7.56 11.01
CA TYR A 37 8.26 -6.39 11.68
C TYR A 37 7.28 -5.76 12.69
N ASN A 38 7.73 -4.78 13.49
CA ASN A 38 6.95 -4.11 14.56
C ASN A 38 5.48 -4.57 14.66
N VAL A 39 5.27 -5.65 15.43
CA VAL A 39 4.07 -6.51 15.34
C VAL A 39 2.77 -5.74 15.57
N ASP A 40 2.83 -4.60 16.25
CA ASP A 40 1.63 -3.85 16.61
C ASP A 40 1.17 -2.87 15.51
N THR A 41 2.04 -2.51 14.55
CA THR A 41 1.73 -1.40 13.63
C THR A 41 2.16 -1.61 12.19
N CYS A 42 3.05 -2.57 11.90
CA CYS A 42 3.61 -2.73 10.56
C CYS A 42 2.64 -3.48 9.64
N VAL A 43 2.16 -2.81 8.60
CA VAL A 43 1.12 -3.36 7.70
C VAL A 43 1.62 -3.73 6.30
N ALA A 44 2.78 -3.24 5.89
CA ALA A 44 3.30 -3.48 4.54
C ALA A 44 4.82 -3.33 4.42
N ASP A 45 5.40 -4.06 3.46
CA ASP A 45 6.70 -3.72 2.87
C ASP A 45 6.48 -2.62 1.81
N ARG A 46 7.47 -1.76 1.56
CA ARG A 46 7.42 -0.75 0.48
C ARG A 46 8.74 -0.61 -0.25
N ASP A 47 8.67 -0.34 -1.55
CA ASP A 47 9.84 -0.05 -2.38
C ASP A 47 9.53 1.08 -3.37
N ILE A 48 10.23 2.20 -3.19
CA ILE A 48 10.09 3.39 -4.04
C ILE A 48 11.07 3.39 -5.23
N THR A 49 12.08 2.53 -5.22
CA THR A 49 13.18 2.53 -6.19
C THR A 49 12.87 1.72 -7.45
N VAL A 50 11.92 0.78 -7.36
CA VAL A 50 11.44 0.01 -8.51
C VAL A 50 10.33 0.73 -9.30
N MET A 51 10.05 0.24 -10.52
CA MET A 51 9.01 0.79 -11.38
C MET A 51 8.07 -0.34 -11.86
N PRO A 52 6.77 -0.32 -11.48
CA PRO A 52 6.14 0.65 -10.59
C PRO A 52 6.58 0.46 -9.13
N ALA A 53 6.70 1.59 -8.40
CA ALA A 53 6.85 1.57 -6.94
C ALA A 53 5.62 0.89 -6.31
N PHE A 54 5.76 0.37 -5.08
CA PHE A 54 4.67 -0.37 -4.45
C PHE A 54 4.66 -0.35 -2.92
N PHE A 55 3.50 -0.69 -2.36
CA PHE A 55 3.32 -1.22 -1.01
C PHE A 55 2.79 -2.65 -1.12
N GLU A 56 3.40 -3.61 -0.43
CA GLU A 56 2.95 -4.99 -0.34
C GLU A 56 2.42 -5.23 1.06
N PHE A 57 1.10 -5.22 1.19
CA PHE A 57 0.38 -5.44 2.44
C PHE A 57 0.36 -6.91 2.81
N PHE A 58 0.47 -7.17 4.12
CA PHE A 58 0.54 -8.53 4.68
C PHE A 58 -0.85 -9.15 4.90
N THR A 59 -1.78 -8.93 3.97
CA THR A 59 -3.13 -9.50 4.00
C THR A 59 -3.10 -11.02 4.12
N ASP A 60 -4.14 -11.57 4.77
CA ASP A 60 -4.25 -13.00 4.96
C ASP A 60 -4.45 -13.77 3.65
N TYR A 61 -4.01 -15.03 3.64
CA TYR A 61 -4.00 -15.95 2.48
C TYR A 61 -3.09 -15.55 1.33
N GLN A 62 -3.26 -14.34 0.79
CA GLN A 62 -2.50 -13.82 -0.33
C GLN A 62 -2.20 -12.34 -0.10
N LYS A 63 -0.92 -11.98 -0.20
CA LYS A 63 -0.48 -10.60 -0.07
C LYS A 63 -1.07 -9.73 -1.17
N THR A 64 -1.43 -8.49 -0.81
CA THR A 64 -1.94 -7.50 -1.76
C THR A 64 -0.90 -6.42 -2.02
N ARG A 65 -0.51 -6.27 -3.28
CA ARG A 65 0.43 -5.24 -3.74
C ARG A 65 -0.31 -4.07 -4.36
N VAL A 66 -0.22 -2.91 -3.73
CA VAL A 66 -0.69 -1.63 -4.26
C VAL A 66 0.44 -0.99 -5.06
N VAL A 67 0.24 -0.82 -6.37
CA VAL A 67 1.25 -0.25 -7.28
C VAL A 67 0.90 1.18 -7.72
N PHE A 68 1.95 1.99 -7.97
CA PHE A 68 1.80 3.35 -8.52
C PHE A 68 2.13 3.34 -10.00
N ASP A 69 1.12 3.08 -10.82
CA ASP A 69 1.25 2.68 -12.22
C ASP A 69 0.63 3.68 -13.21
N LYS A 70 0.48 4.95 -12.83
CA LYS A 70 0.01 5.98 -13.77
C LYS A 70 0.88 5.98 -15.02
N LYS A 71 0.24 6.13 -16.16
CA LYS A 71 0.90 6.26 -17.47
C LYS A 71 0.72 7.68 -18.01
N GLY A 72 1.56 8.05 -18.98
CA GLY A 72 1.51 9.33 -19.67
C GLY A 72 2.47 10.40 -19.13
N LEU A 73 2.32 11.62 -19.63
CA LEU A 73 3.15 12.77 -19.26
C LEU A 73 3.12 13.01 -17.75
N ARG A 74 4.31 13.24 -17.16
CA ARG A 74 4.51 13.48 -15.72
C ARG A 74 4.10 12.32 -14.79
N SER A 75 3.85 11.12 -15.32
CA SER A 75 3.47 9.96 -14.51
C SER A 75 4.47 9.63 -13.40
N LYS A 76 5.77 9.68 -13.69
CA LYS A 76 6.84 9.39 -12.72
C LYS A 76 6.74 10.28 -11.48
N HIS A 77 6.53 11.59 -11.68
CA HIS A 77 6.38 12.53 -10.58
C HIS A 77 5.09 12.24 -9.80
N LYS A 78 3.96 12.05 -10.50
CA LYS A 78 2.68 11.79 -9.85
C LYS A 78 2.64 10.47 -9.08
N ASN A 79 3.28 9.42 -9.59
CA ASN A 79 3.44 8.15 -8.91
C ASN A 79 4.24 8.31 -7.61
N ARG A 80 5.34 9.06 -7.67
CA ARG A 80 6.17 9.37 -6.48
C ARG A 80 5.40 10.18 -5.43
N ASP A 81 4.69 11.23 -5.85
CA ASP A 81 3.91 12.06 -4.92
C ASP A 81 2.82 11.23 -4.23
N ASN A 82 2.15 10.36 -4.99
CA ASN A 82 1.12 9.48 -4.45
C ASN A 82 1.69 8.40 -3.52
N PHE A 83 2.89 7.89 -3.81
CA PHE A 83 3.60 6.97 -2.91
C PHE A 83 3.83 7.63 -1.54
N ILE A 84 4.38 8.84 -1.56
CA ILE A 84 4.63 9.62 -0.34
C ILE A 84 3.30 9.91 0.37
N LYS A 85 2.25 10.26 -0.38
CA LYS A 85 0.91 10.52 0.18
C LYS A 85 0.36 9.29 0.91
N LEU A 86 0.48 8.08 0.34
CA LEU A 86 0.02 6.86 1.00
C LEU A 86 0.84 6.60 2.27
N GLN A 87 2.17 6.75 2.20
CA GLN A 87 3.04 6.59 3.36
C GLN A 87 2.63 7.50 4.53
N ILE A 88 2.45 8.80 4.24
CA ILE A 88 2.02 9.79 5.25
C ILE A 88 0.65 9.41 5.81
N LYS A 89 -0.30 9.04 4.95
CA LYS A 89 -1.65 8.68 5.38
C LYS A 89 -1.65 7.47 6.32
N LEU A 90 -0.87 6.43 6.04
CA LEU A 90 -0.73 5.27 6.93
C LEU A 90 -0.12 5.68 8.28
N GLN A 91 0.90 6.53 8.26
CA GLN A 91 1.54 7.04 9.48
C GLN A 91 0.58 7.89 10.33
N GLU A 92 -0.23 8.75 9.71
CA GLU A 92 -1.27 9.54 10.39
C GLU A 92 -2.33 8.67 11.07
N LEU A 93 -2.57 7.46 10.54
CA LEU A 93 -3.49 6.48 11.10
C LEU A 93 -2.85 5.58 12.17
N GLY A 94 -1.56 5.76 12.46
CA GLY A 94 -0.82 4.98 13.47
C GLY A 94 -0.14 3.72 12.94
N TYR A 95 -0.18 3.47 11.63
CA TYR A 95 0.48 2.32 11.01
C TYR A 95 1.88 2.65 10.52
N SER A 96 2.73 1.64 10.50
CA SER A 96 4.08 1.71 9.95
C SER A 96 4.23 0.82 8.71
N THR A 97 5.25 1.10 7.92
CA THR A 97 5.64 0.29 6.75
C THR A 97 7.14 0.11 6.76
N TYR A 98 7.61 -1.02 6.24
CA TYR A 98 9.03 -1.35 6.21
C TYR A 98 9.63 -1.05 4.83
N ASP A 99 10.68 -0.24 4.81
CA ASP A 99 11.40 0.10 3.58
C ASP A 99 12.32 -1.05 3.18
N ILE A 100 12.12 -1.62 1.99
CA ILE A 100 12.96 -2.70 1.44
C ILE A 100 13.82 -2.24 0.26
N SER A 101 13.84 -0.94 -0.02
CA SER A 101 14.71 -0.35 -1.05
C SER A 101 16.19 -0.30 -0.69
#